data_AF-A0A6J4VJP1-F1
#
_entry.id   AF-A0A6J4VJP1-F1
#
_cell.length_a   1.000
_cell.length_b   1.000
_cell.length_c   1.000
_cell.angle_alpha   90.00
_cell.angle_beta   90.00
_cell.angle_gamma   90.00
#
_symmetry.space_group_name_H-M   'P 1'
#
loop_
_entity.id
_entity.type
_entity.pdbx_description
1 polymer ?
#
loop_
_entity_poly.entity_id
_entity_poly.type
_entity_poly.pdbx_seq_one_letter_code
_entity_poly.pdbx_strand_id
1 'polypeptide(L)'
;MTLSPRFKQLLFGKSLPTSAHAEERLTNPEALAVLSSDALSSVAYATEEILLVLVAAGSSALGLSLPIAAAIVLLLAVVILSYRQTIKAYPDGGGAYIVARENLGLYPGLIAGASLMIDYILTVTVSISAGTAALTSAIPGLRPFTVELCLIFIFLLMLANLRGVKE
;
A
#
# COMPACT_ATOMS: atom_id res chain seq x y z
N MET A 1 -26.61 -20.46 -6.12
CA MET A 1 -25.43 -21.29 -6.48
C MET A 1 -24.56 -21.48 -5.25
N THR A 2 -24.82 -22.53 -4.47
CA THR A 2 -24.02 -22.87 -3.28
C THR A 2 -22.77 -23.65 -3.70
N LEU A 3 -21.63 -22.96 -3.77
CA LEU A 3 -20.32 -23.59 -3.97
C LEU A 3 -20.11 -24.69 -2.92
N SER A 4 -19.57 -25.85 -3.34
CA SER A 4 -19.36 -26.99 -2.46
C SER A 4 -18.42 -26.62 -1.29
N PRO A 5 -18.66 -27.13 -0.07
CA PRO A 5 -17.87 -26.75 1.11
C PRO A 5 -16.37 -27.05 0.96
N ARG A 6 -15.99 -28.07 0.17
CA ARG A 6 -14.60 -28.37 -0.18
C ARG A 6 -13.97 -27.31 -1.08
N PHE A 7 -14.72 -26.78 -2.05
CA PHE A 7 -14.24 -25.71 -2.92
C PHE A 7 -14.05 -24.39 -2.15
N LYS A 8 -14.96 -24.11 -1.20
CA LYS A 8 -14.80 -22.98 -0.27
C LYS A 8 -13.56 -23.15 0.61
N GLN A 9 -13.31 -24.33 1.18
CA GLN A 9 -12.11 -24.59 1.99
C GLN A 9 -10.80 -24.51 1.19
N LEU A 10 -10.81 -24.89 -0.09
CA LEU A 10 -9.63 -24.80 -0.97
C LEU A 10 -9.29 -23.35 -1.34
N LEU A 11 -10.31 -22.51 -1.54
CA LEU A 11 -10.13 -21.09 -1.91
C LEU A 11 -9.89 -20.18 -0.69
N PHE A 12 -10.65 -20.35 0.38
CA PHE A 12 -10.68 -19.45 1.54
C PHE A 12 -9.94 -20.00 2.77
N GLY A 13 -9.28 -21.15 2.67
CA GLY A 13 -8.61 -21.78 3.81
C GLY A 13 -9.56 -22.26 4.91
N LYS A 14 -9.01 -22.55 6.09
CA LYS A 14 -9.80 -22.93 7.28
C LYS A 14 -10.32 -21.65 7.95
N SER A 15 -11.59 -21.65 8.37
CA SER A 15 -12.16 -20.54 9.15
C SER A 15 -11.34 -20.34 10.43
N LEU A 16 -10.67 -19.20 10.55
CA LEU A 16 -9.99 -18.81 11.79
C LEU A 16 -11.08 -18.36 12.79
N PRO A 17 -11.14 -18.94 14.00
CA PRO A 17 -12.09 -18.50 15.01
C PRO A 17 -11.77 -17.06 15.44
N THR A 18 -12.80 -16.23 15.56
CA THR A 18 -12.70 -14.79 15.88
C THR A 18 -11.96 -14.50 17.19
N SER A 19 -11.86 -15.49 18.08
CA SER A 19 -11.09 -15.43 19.32
C SER A 19 -9.57 -15.51 19.14
N ALA A 20 -9.06 -15.93 17.98
CA ALA A 20 -7.61 -16.05 17.73
C ALA A 20 -6.95 -14.73 17.29
N HIS A 21 -7.72 -13.76 16.79
CA HIS A 21 -7.18 -12.49 16.26
C HIS A 21 -7.00 -11.39 17.31
N ALA A 22 -7.58 -11.52 18.51
CA ALA A 22 -7.54 -10.47 19.53
C ALA A 22 -6.19 -10.39 20.29
N GLU A 23 -5.31 -11.39 20.15
CA GLU A 23 -4.07 -11.51 20.94
C GLU A 23 -2.77 -11.44 20.14
N GLU A 24 -2.81 -11.50 18.80
CA GLU A 24 -1.60 -11.50 17.98
C GLU A 24 -1.15 -10.06 17.70
N ARG A 25 -0.52 -9.44 18.69
CA ARG A 25 0.20 -8.18 18.51
C ARG A 25 1.54 -8.49 17.83
N LEU A 26 1.74 -7.99 16.62
CA LEU A 26 3.05 -8.01 15.95
C LEU A 26 4.09 -7.38 16.87
N THR A 27 5.24 -8.03 17.01
CA THR A 27 6.37 -7.42 17.71
C THR A 27 6.87 -6.22 16.92
N ASN A 28 7.52 -5.25 17.57
CA ASN A 28 8.07 -4.07 16.89
C ASN A 28 8.89 -4.36 15.62
N PRO A 29 9.78 -5.38 15.57
CA PRO A 29 10.51 -5.69 14.34
C PRO A 29 9.61 -6.27 13.24
N GLU A 30 8.63 -7.11 13.58
CA GLU A 30 7.67 -7.67 12.61
C GLU A 30 6.77 -6.55 12.06
N ALA A 31 6.22 -5.72 12.94
CA ALA A 31 5.43 -4.56 12.56
C ALA A 31 6.24 -3.60 11.67
N LEU A 32 7.52 -3.35 12.00
CA LEU A 32 8.38 -2.52 11.17
C LEU A 32 8.60 -3.16 9.79
N ALA A 33 8.88 -4.46 9.72
CA ALA A 33 9.10 -5.16 8.45
C ALA A 33 7.86 -5.10 7.55
N VAL A 34 6.68 -5.39 8.10
CA VAL A 34 5.41 -5.37 7.36
C VAL A 34 5.04 -3.95 6.94
N LEU A 35 5.05 -2.98 7.86
CA LEU A 35 4.62 -1.61 7.58
C LEU A 35 5.64 -0.81 6.74
N SER A 36 6.93 -1.14 6.81
CA SER A 36 7.96 -0.50 5.98
C SER A 36 7.95 -0.99 4.54
N SER A 37 7.37 -2.17 4.27
CA SER A 37 7.28 -2.71 2.91
C SER A 37 6.56 -1.78 1.94
N ASP A 38 5.51 -1.09 2.41
CA ASP A 38 4.75 -0.14 1.60
C ASP A 38 5.59 1.10 1.22
N ALA A 39 6.33 1.63 2.20
CA ALA A 39 7.26 2.74 1.97
C ALA A 39 8.41 2.35 1.03
N LEU A 40 8.94 1.13 1.15
CA LEU A 40 9.98 0.60 0.26
C LEU A 40 9.47 0.39 -1.16
N SER A 41 8.25 -0.15 -1.31
CA SER A 41 7.57 -0.29 -2.61
C SER A 41 7.46 1.08 -3.32
N SER A 42 7.09 2.12 -2.57
CA SER A 42 6.98 3.49 -3.09
C SER A 42 8.28 4.03 -3.69
N VAL A 43 9.43 3.71 -3.09
CA VAL A 43 10.74 4.16 -3.60
C VAL A 43 11.09 3.50 -4.93
N ALA A 44 10.65 2.26 -5.15
CA ALA A 44 10.97 1.49 -6.34
C ALA A 44 10.36 2.05 -7.63
N TYR A 45 9.20 2.74 -7.55
CA TYR A 45 8.57 3.37 -8.73
C TYR A 45 8.64 4.91 -8.71
N ALA A 46 8.56 5.56 -7.55
CA ALA A 46 8.43 7.02 -7.50
C ALA A 46 9.67 7.76 -8.06
N THR A 47 10.85 7.18 -7.89
CA THR A 47 12.11 7.79 -8.36
C THR A 47 12.16 7.88 -9.88
N GLU A 48 11.78 6.83 -10.59
CA GLU A 48 11.71 6.79 -12.05
C GLU A 48 10.64 7.75 -12.59
N GLU A 49 9.45 7.76 -11.98
CA GLU A 49 8.35 8.64 -12.38
C GLU A 49 8.70 10.13 -12.24
N ILE A 50 9.38 10.51 -11.16
CA ILE A 50 9.89 11.90 -10.99
C ILE A 50 10.83 12.27 -12.14
N LEU A 51 11.75 11.38 -12.50
CA LEU A 51 12.70 11.63 -13.59
C LEU A 51 12.00 11.72 -14.94
N LEU A 52 11.04 10.83 -15.22
CA LEU A 52 10.24 10.86 -16.45
C LEU A 52 9.54 12.21 -16.63
N VAL A 53 8.90 12.72 -15.57
CA VAL A 53 8.23 14.03 -15.59
C VAL A 53 9.23 15.17 -15.80
N LEU A 54 10.40 15.13 -15.14
CA LEU A 54 11.44 16.15 -15.33
C LEU A 54 12.04 16.12 -16.73
N VAL A 55 12.26 14.93 -17.31
CA VAL A 55 12.71 14.78 -18.69
C VAL A 55 11.69 15.37 -19.66
N ALA A 56 10.40 15.11 -19.44
CA ALA A 56 9.32 15.66 -20.25
C ALA A 56 9.24 17.20 -20.14
N ALA A 57 9.58 17.77 -18.98
CA ALA A 57 9.68 19.21 -18.77
C ALA A 57 10.95 19.84 -19.39
N GLY A 58 11.94 19.03 -19.76
CA GLY A 58 13.18 19.44 -20.42
C GLY A 58 14.44 19.02 -19.66
N SER A 59 15.52 18.74 -20.38
CA SER A 59 16.79 18.23 -19.78
C SER A 59 17.43 19.17 -18.76
N SER A 60 17.16 20.48 -18.82
CA SER A 60 17.59 21.46 -17.82
C SER A 60 16.88 21.29 -16.47
N ALA A 61 15.71 20.65 -16.43
CA ALA A 61 14.95 20.41 -15.22
C ALA A 61 15.47 19.21 -14.40
N LEU A 62 16.33 18.35 -14.98
CA LEU A 62 16.89 17.18 -14.29
C LEU A 62 17.65 17.54 -13.01
N GLY A 63 18.29 18.71 -12.97
CA GLY A 63 18.96 19.22 -11.77
C GLY A 63 18.02 19.50 -10.58
N LEU A 64 16.71 19.61 -10.82
CA LEU A 64 15.70 19.78 -9.78
C LEU A 64 15.39 18.50 -9.01
N SER A 65 15.85 17.33 -9.47
CA SER A 65 15.66 16.05 -8.78
C SER A 65 16.18 16.07 -7.33
N LEU A 66 17.37 16.63 -7.08
CA LEU A 66 17.96 16.72 -5.75
C LEU A 66 17.19 17.67 -4.81
N PRO A 67 16.87 18.92 -5.23
CA PRO A 67 15.99 19.80 -4.46
C PRO A 67 14.62 19.19 -4.15
N ILE A 68 14.00 18.50 -5.12
CA ILE A 68 12.71 17.81 -4.92
C ILE A 68 12.85 16.69 -3.88
N ALA A 69 13.89 15.88 -3.98
CA ALA A 69 14.16 14.83 -3.00
C ALA A 69 14.34 15.41 -1.57
N ALA A 70 15.08 16.51 -1.44
CA ALA A 70 15.25 17.20 -0.16
C ALA A 70 13.91 17.73 0.39
N ALA A 71 13.04 18.27 -0.47
CA ALA A 71 11.70 18.71 -0.08
C ALA A 71 10.81 17.54 0.39
N ILE A 72 10.89 16.38 -0.28
CA ILE A 72 10.17 15.17 0.12
C ILE A 72 10.65 14.68 1.49
N VAL A 73 11.96 14.64 1.72
CA VAL A 73 12.53 14.25 3.03
C VAL A 73 12.06 15.19 4.15
N LEU A 74 12.05 16.50 3.88
CA LEU A 74 11.51 17.49 4.83
C LEU A 74 10.02 17.25 5.10
N LEU A 75 9.23 17.01 4.06
CA LEU A 75 7.80 16.71 4.19
C LEU A 75 7.58 15.44 5.03
N LEU A 76 8.35 14.38 4.79
CA LEU A 76 8.30 13.15 5.57
C LEU A 76 8.64 13.40 7.04
N ALA A 77 9.62 14.25 7.34
CA ALA A 77 9.92 14.62 8.73
C ALA A 77 8.73 15.30 9.42
N VAL A 78 8.03 16.20 8.71
CA VAL A 78 6.81 16.85 9.22
C VAL A 78 5.70 15.81 9.45
N VAL A 79 5.46 14.91 8.50
CA VAL A 79 4.46 13.84 8.62
C VAL A 79 4.76 12.92 9.80
N ILE A 80 6.02 12.52 9.99
CA ILE A 80 6.45 11.70 11.13
C ILE A 80 6.16 12.41 12.45
N LEU A 81 6.50 13.70 12.56
CA LEU A 81 6.22 14.47 13.78
C LEU A 81 4.72 14.61 14.04
N SER A 82 3.91 14.79 12.99
CA SER A 82 2.45 14.85 13.07
C SER A 82 1.87 13.52 13.55
N TYR A 83 2.25 12.40 12.92
CA TYR A 83 1.78 11.07 13.33
C TYR A 83 2.20 10.69 14.74
N ARG A 84 3.40 11.10 15.19
CA ARG A 84 3.79 10.91 16.60
C ARG A 84 2.88 11.65 17.59
N GLN A 85 2.32 12.79 17.20
CA GLN A 85 1.35 13.52 18.02
C GLN A 85 -0.01 12.82 17.99
N THR A 86 -0.48 12.43 16.80
CA THR A 86 -1.74 11.71 16.62
C THR A 86 -1.77 10.39 17.37
N ILE A 87 -0.73 9.57 17.28
CA ILE A 87 -0.65 8.28 17.98
C ILE A 87 -0.72 8.45 19.51
N LYS A 88 -0.12 9.52 20.05
CA LYS A 88 -0.21 9.83 21.49
C LYS A 88 -1.60 10.30 21.91
N ALA A 89 -2.28 11.07 21.05
CA ALA A 89 -3.64 11.56 21.30
C ALA A 89 -4.70 10.45 21.12
N TYR A 90 -4.41 9.44 20.31
CA TYR A 90 -5.31 8.35 19.94
C TYR A 90 -4.71 6.95 20.23
N PRO A 91 -4.54 6.57 21.51
CA PRO A 91 -3.86 5.33 21.90
C PRO A 91 -4.61 4.05 21.50
N ASP A 92 -5.94 4.11 21.37
CA ASP A 92 -6.77 2.97 20.96
C ASP A 92 -6.83 2.79 19.42
N GLY A 93 -6.09 3.60 18.67
CA GLY A 93 -6.06 3.60 17.20
C GLY A 93 -6.87 4.73 16.60
N GLY A 94 -6.18 5.74 16.06
CA GLY A 94 -6.77 6.93 15.44
C GLY A 94 -6.44 7.03 13.96
N GLY A 95 -7.03 6.16 13.14
CA GLY A 95 -6.93 6.28 11.68
C GLY A 95 -7.50 7.61 11.18
N ALA A 96 -7.12 8.04 9.96
CA ALA A 96 -7.51 9.35 9.42
C ALA A 96 -9.03 9.61 9.46
N TYR A 97 -9.85 8.56 9.29
CA TYR A 97 -11.31 8.64 9.46
C TYR A 97 -11.73 9.08 10.87
N ILE A 98 -11.20 8.43 11.91
CA ILE A 98 -11.57 8.68 13.31
C ILE A 98 -11.15 10.10 13.69
N VAL A 99 -9.91 10.47 13.38
CA VAL A 99 -9.36 11.80 13.66
C VAL A 99 -10.16 12.89 12.95
N ALA A 100 -10.45 12.73 11.66
CA ALA A 100 -11.25 13.71 10.92
C ALA A 100 -12.69 13.79 11.43
N ARG A 101 -13.31 12.65 11.77
CA ARG A 101 -14.69 12.61 12.26
C ARG A 101 -14.86 13.32 13.59
N GLU A 102 -13.95 13.09 14.54
CA GLU A 102 -14.03 13.68 15.87
C GLU A 102 -13.70 15.18 15.89
N ASN A 103 -12.77 15.63 15.03
CA ASN A 103 -12.32 17.02 15.04
C ASN A 103 -13.09 17.92 14.06
N LEU A 104 -13.57 17.38 12.94
CA LEU A 104 -14.18 18.16 11.85
C LEU A 104 -15.63 17.74 11.54
N GLY A 105 -16.12 16.68 12.19
CA GLY A 105 -17.48 16.18 12.03
C GLY A 105 -17.64 15.12 10.94
N LEU A 106 -18.90 14.75 10.68
CA LEU A 106 -19.24 13.57 9.89
C LEU A 106 -18.75 13.63 8.43
N TYR A 107 -19.02 14.73 7.72
CA TYR A 107 -18.72 14.81 6.28
C TYR A 107 -17.22 14.77 5.97
N PRO A 108 -16.35 15.55 6.65
CA PRO A 108 -14.91 15.43 6.47
C PRO A 108 -14.38 14.04 6.86
N GLY A 109 -14.93 13.43 7.91
CA GLY A 109 -14.64 12.04 8.26
C GLY A 109 -14.96 11.06 7.13
N LEU A 110 -16.16 11.14 6.55
CA LEU A 110 -16.56 10.29 5.42
C LEU A 110 -15.67 10.49 4.18
N ILE A 111 -15.26 11.74 3.89
CA ILE A 111 -14.31 12.02 2.80
C ILE A 111 -12.98 11.32 3.09
N ALA A 112 -12.44 11.44 4.31
CA ALA A 112 -11.22 10.76 4.70
C ALA A 112 -11.34 9.23 4.57
N GLY A 113 -12.47 8.65 4.98
CA GLY A 113 -12.74 7.21 4.82
C GLY A 113 -12.81 6.77 3.36
N ALA A 114 -13.51 7.53 2.51
CA ALA A 114 -13.58 7.26 1.07
C ALA A 114 -12.21 7.38 0.40
N SER A 115 -11.42 8.40 0.75
CA SER A 115 -10.06 8.56 0.26
C SER A 115 -9.17 7.38 0.64
N LEU A 116 -9.26 6.87 1.88
CA LEU A 116 -8.49 5.69 2.31
C LEU A 116 -8.87 4.42 1.52
N MET A 117 -10.15 4.23 1.18
CA MET A 117 -10.57 3.09 0.36
C MET A 117 -9.99 3.16 -1.06
N ILE A 118 -9.97 4.35 -1.65
CA ILE A 118 -9.36 4.57 -2.96
C ILE A 118 -7.85 4.35 -2.88
N ASP A 119 -7.21 4.89 -1.84
CA ASP A 119 -5.78 4.75 -1.58
C ASP A 119 -5.38 3.27 -1.53
N TYR A 120 -6.09 2.43 -0.77
CA TYR A 120 -5.81 0.99 -0.73
C TYR A 120 -5.92 0.28 -2.09
N ILE A 121 -6.88 0.68 -2.93
CA ILE A 121 -7.01 0.12 -4.28
C ILE A 121 -5.82 0.56 -5.14
N LEU A 122 -5.45 1.83 -5.08
CA LEU A 122 -4.36 2.40 -5.84
C LEU A 122 -3.00 1.81 -5.42
N THR A 123 -2.75 1.65 -4.13
CA THR A 123 -1.49 1.09 -3.62
C THR A 123 -1.22 -0.30 -4.17
N VAL A 124 -2.22 -1.19 -4.13
CA VAL A 124 -2.10 -2.54 -4.72
C VAL A 124 -1.89 -2.47 -6.23
N THR A 125 -2.68 -1.64 -6.92
CA THR A 125 -2.64 -1.53 -8.39
C THR A 125 -1.30 -1.01 -8.88
N VAL A 126 -0.80 0.08 -8.28
CA VAL A 126 0.47 0.73 -8.64
C VAL A 126 1.64 -0.19 -8.32
N SER A 127 1.65 -0.83 -7.14
CA SER A 127 2.74 -1.73 -6.74
C SER A 127 2.88 -2.92 -7.69
N ILE A 128 1.76 -3.52 -8.11
CA ILE A 128 1.78 -4.66 -9.05
C ILE A 128 2.16 -4.21 -10.47
N SER A 129 1.69 -3.03 -10.90
CA SER A 129 2.07 -2.45 -12.19
C SER A 129 3.57 -2.19 -12.24
N ALA A 130 4.14 -1.54 -11.22
CA ALA A 130 5.57 -1.28 -11.11
C ALA A 130 6.40 -2.57 -11.02
N GLY A 131 5.96 -3.54 -10.20
CA GLY A 131 6.63 -4.84 -10.11
C GLY A 131 6.64 -5.61 -11.44
N THR A 132 5.54 -5.54 -12.20
CA THR A 132 5.45 -6.18 -13.52
C THR A 132 6.29 -5.43 -14.56
N ALA A 133 6.38 -4.09 -14.48
CA ALA A 133 7.28 -3.31 -15.31
C ALA A 133 8.76 -3.66 -15.07
N ALA A 134 9.16 -3.85 -13.81
CA ALA A 134 10.50 -4.34 -13.48
C ALA A 134 10.76 -5.75 -14.03
N LEU A 135 9.78 -6.66 -13.93
CA LEU A 135 9.89 -8.03 -14.45
C LEU A 135 10.01 -8.08 -15.98
N THR A 136 9.17 -7.33 -16.69
CA THR A 136 9.17 -7.26 -18.16
C THR A 136 10.38 -6.50 -18.71
N SER A 137 11.01 -5.65 -17.90
CA SER A 137 12.31 -5.04 -18.20
C SER A 137 13.44 -6.07 -18.12
N ALA A 138 13.41 -6.96 -17.12
CA ALA A 138 14.38 -8.06 -17.00
C ALA A 138 14.18 -9.16 -18.06
N ILE A 139 12.93 -9.46 -18.43
CA ILE A 139 12.57 -10.49 -19.41
C ILE A 139 11.67 -9.88 -20.51
N PRO A 140 12.24 -9.31 -21.58
CA PRO A 140 11.49 -8.58 -22.60
C PRO A 140 10.42 -9.39 -23.35
N GLY A 141 10.56 -10.72 -23.40
CA GLY A 141 9.57 -11.62 -24.00
C GLY A 141 8.20 -11.62 -23.31
N LEU A 142 8.12 -11.12 -22.07
CA LEU A 142 6.87 -11.02 -21.29
C LEU A 142 6.07 -9.74 -21.57
N ARG A 143 6.63 -8.76 -22.28
CA ARG A 143 5.98 -7.46 -22.55
C ARG A 143 4.57 -7.58 -23.16
N PRO A 144 4.28 -8.49 -24.12
CA PRO A 144 2.94 -8.63 -24.67
C PRO A 144 1.90 -9.07 -23.64
N PHE A 145 2.32 -9.71 -22.54
CA PHE A 145 1.46 -10.30 -21.51
C PHE A 145 1.40 -9.47 -20.22
N THR A 146 1.77 -8.19 -20.28
CA THR A 146 1.91 -7.33 -19.09
C THR A 146 0.60 -7.24 -18.30
N VAL A 147 -0.54 -7.09 -18.99
CA VAL A 147 -1.84 -6.96 -18.34
C VAL A 147 -2.26 -8.28 -17.69
N GLU A 148 -2.07 -9.39 -18.39
CA GLU A 148 -2.38 -10.73 -17.91
C GLU A 148 -1.53 -11.08 -16.67
N LEU A 149 -0.24 -10.72 -16.68
CA LEU A 149 0.65 -10.91 -15.53
C LEU A 149 0.19 -10.08 -14.32
N CYS A 150 -0.17 -8.81 -14.51
CA CYS A 150 -0.73 -7.98 -13.43
C CYS A 150 -1.98 -8.63 -12.82
N LEU A 151 -2.93 -9.10 -13.64
CA LEU A 151 -4.15 -9.75 -13.17
C LEU A 151 -3.84 -11.06 -12.42
N ILE A 152 -2.88 -11.85 -12.91
CA ILE A 152 -2.42 -13.07 -12.25
C ILE A 152 -1.81 -12.74 -10.88
N PHE A 153 -0.94 -11.73 -10.77
CA PHE A 153 -0.35 -11.34 -9.50
C PHE A 153 -1.38 -10.81 -8.50
N ILE A 154 -2.34 -9.98 -8.95
CA ILE A 154 -3.48 -9.55 -8.11
C ILE A 154 -4.25 -10.78 -7.60
N PHE A 155 -4.54 -11.73 -8.49
CA PHE A 155 -5.28 -12.93 -8.13
C PHE A 155 -4.51 -13.81 -7.14
N LEU A 156 -3.20 -13.97 -7.32
CA LEU A 156 -2.34 -14.71 -6.40
C LEU A 156 -2.27 -14.03 -5.03
N LEU A 157 -2.11 -12.71 -4.98
CA LEU A 157 -2.14 -11.96 -3.72
C LEU A 157 -3.49 -12.06 -3.03
N MET A 158 -4.59 -11.97 -3.78
CA MET A 158 -5.93 -12.21 -3.25
C MET A 158 -6.04 -13.61 -2.65
N LEU A 159 -5.58 -14.66 -3.35
CA LEU A 159 -5.62 -16.02 -2.84
C LEU A 159 -4.74 -16.21 -1.59
N ALA A 160 -3.56 -15.58 -1.55
CA ALA A 160 -2.68 -15.62 -0.38
C ALA A 160 -3.37 -14.98 0.84
N ASN A 161 -3.94 -13.79 0.66
CA ASN A 161 -4.69 -13.08 1.71
C ASN A 161 -5.92 -13.87 2.18
N LEU A 162 -6.69 -14.44 1.25
CA LEU A 162 -7.87 -15.26 1.59
C LEU A 162 -7.53 -16.55 2.32
N ARG A 163 -6.34 -17.12 2.09
CA ARG A 163 -5.89 -18.35 2.78
C ARG A 163 -5.32 -18.10 4.17
N GLY A 164 -5.14 -16.84 4.56
CA GLY A 164 -4.54 -16.49 5.84
C GLY A 164 -3.11 -17.00 5.93
N VAL A 165 -2.29 -16.72 4.91
CA VAL A 165 -0.83 -16.83 5.08
C VAL A 165 -0.50 -15.92 6.25
N LYS A 166 -0.05 -16.52 7.36
CA LYS A 166 0.23 -15.83 8.61
C LYS A 166 1.15 -14.64 8.35
N GLU A 167 0.64 -13.43 8.60
CA GLU A 167 1.48 -12.37 9.19
C GLU A 167 1.67 -12.68 10.67
#